data_AF-A0A645ERY3-F1
#
_entry.id   AF-A0A645ERY3-F1
#
_cell.length_a   1.000
_cell.length_b   1.000
_cell.length_c   1.000
_cell.angle_alpha   90.00
_cell.angle_beta   90.00
_cell.angle_gamma   90.00
#
_symmetry.space_group_name_H-M   'P 1'
#
loop_
_entity.id
_entity.type
_entity.pdbx_description
1 polymer ?
#
loop_
_entity_poly.entity_id
_entity_poly.type
_entity_poly.pdbx_seq_one_letter_code
_entity_poly.pdbx_strand_id
1 'polypeptide(L)'
;MGVVGTLQFDVLEYRLKSEYNVDIRMEGLPYQYLRWIDSPEPVREEELTLGSDVRLVEDYKGNQLLLFATAWSINWTAERNKGLTLLEFGGGLRQA
;
A
#
# COMPACT_ATOMS: atom_id res chain seq x y z
N MET A 1 31.24 8.31 15.07
CA MET A 1 31.71 8.13 13.68
C MET A 1 31.13 6.83 13.18
N GLY A 2 30.40 6.85 12.06
CA GLY A 2 29.72 5.67 11.51
C GLY A 2 28.85 6.07 10.32
N VAL A 3 29.49 6.32 9.19
CA VAL A 3 28.82 6.37 7.88
C VAL A 3 29.01 5.00 7.24
N VAL A 4 28.01 4.56 6.46
CA VAL A 4 28.02 3.67 5.27
C VAL A 4 26.81 2.72 5.40
N GLY A 5 25.89 2.63 4.44
CA GLY A 5 25.96 3.10 3.07
C GLY A 5 24.62 3.15 2.36
N THR A 6 24.44 4.24 1.64
CA THR A 6 23.55 4.47 0.51
C THR A 6 23.88 3.55 -0.69
N LEU A 7 24.77 2.56 -0.52
CA LEU A 7 25.39 1.75 -1.59
C LEU A 7 24.79 0.34 -1.73
N GLN A 8 23.57 0.11 -1.23
CA GLN A 8 22.90 -1.19 -1.32
C GLN A 8 21.75 -1.23 -2.33
N PHE A 9 21.28 -0.07 -2.81
CA PHE A 9 20.17 0.02 -3.77
C PHE A 9 20.62 -0.08 -5.23
N ASP A 10 21.78 0.46 -5.58
CA ASP A 10 22.29 0.48 -6.97
C ASP A 10 22.52 -0.92 -7.57
N VAL A 11 22.90 -1.89 -6.73
CA VAL A 11 23.18 -3.27 -7.20
C VAL A 11 21.90 -4.01 -7.57
N LEU A 12 20.78 -3.69 -6.93
CA LEU A 12 19.47 -4.32 -7.23
C LEU A 12 18.93 -3.83 -8.59
N GLU A 13 19.04 -2.52 -8.87
CA GLU A 13 18.66 -1.94 -10.16
C GLU A 13 19.46 -2.51 -11.33
N TYR A 14 20.76 -2.73 -11.14
CA TYR A 14 21.60 -3.30 -12.19
C TYR A 14 21.23 -4.75 -12.54
N ARG A 15 20.91 -5.58 -11.54
CA ARG A 15 20.48 -6.98 -11.78
C ARG A 15 19.17 -7.07 -12.56
N LEU A 16 18.20 -6.22 -12.23
CA LEU A 16 16.89 -6.21 -12.91
C LEU A 16 16.99 -5.72 -14.37
N LYS A 17 17.87 -4.75 -14.65
CA LYS A 17 18.12 -4.28 -16.03
C LYS A 17 18.83 -5.31 -16.88
N SER A 18 19.79 -6.06 -16.30
CA SER A 18 20.67 -6.95 -17.06
C SER A 18 20.01 -8.28 -17.47
N GLU A 19 19.04 -8.80 -16.74
CA GLU A 19 18.41 -10.11 -17.06
C GLU A 19 17.16 -10.00 -17.94
N TYR A 20 16.43 -8.87 -17.93
CA TYR A 20 15.11 -8.80 -18.57
C TYR A 20 14.92 -7.67 -19.60
N ASN A 21 15.86 -6.74 -19.78
CA ASN A 21 15.76 -5.66 -20.77
C ASN A 21 14.39 -4.94 -20.75
N VAL A 22 13.79 -4.79 -19.58
CA VAL A 22 12.51 -4.09 -19.39
C VAL A 22 12.83 -2.66 -18.93
N ASP A 23 12.35 -1.68 -19.70
CA ASP A 23 12.37 -0.27 -19.32
C ASP A 23 11.34 -0.06 -18.19
N ILE A 24 11.79 -0.14 -16.94
CA ILE A 24 10.91 0.04 -15.78
C ILE A 24 10.63 1.55 -15.64
N ARG A 25 9.41 1.96 -16.00
CA ARG A 25 8.91 3.31 -15.72
C ARG A 25 8.23 3.34 -14.36
N MET A 26 8.92 3.90 -13.37
CA MET A 26 8.34 4.18 -12.06
C MET A 26 7.69 5.55 -12.09
N GLU A 27 6.35 5.60 -12.11
CA GLU A 27 5.60 6.84 -11.89
C GLU A 27 5.25 6.97 -10.41
N GLY A 28 5.60 8.11 -9.81
CA GLY A 28 5.24 8.41 -8.43
C GLY A 28 3.74 8.63 -8.32
N LEU A 29 3.03 7.69 -7.70
CA LEU A 29 1.62 7.89 -7.37
C LEU A 29 1.48 8.87 -6.19
N PRO A 30 0.42 9.70 -6.15
CA PRO A 30 0.21 10.68 -5.09
C PRO A 30 -0.27 10.05 -3.77
N TYR A 31 -0.08 8.74 -3.57
CA TYR A 31 -0.47 8.02 -2.37
C TYR A 31 0.73 7.88 -1.43
N GLN A 32 0.56 8.34 -0.20
CA GLN A 32 1.64 8.34 0.82
C GLN A 32 1.38 7.33 1.93
N TYR A 33 0.15 6.87 2.09
CA TYR A 33 -0.26 5.97 3.15
C TYR A 33 -1.01 4.77 2.60
N LEU A 34 -0.87 3.64 3.30
CA LEU A 34 -1.53 2.38 2.97
C LEU A 34 -2.08 1.75 4.25
N ARG A 35 -3.28 1.15 4.18
CA ARG A 35 -3.89 0.37 5.26
C ARG A 35 -4.54 -0.89 4.70
N TRP A 36 -4.33 -2.01 5.39
CA TRP A 36 -5.02 -3.27 5.05
C TRP A 36 -6.44 -3.25 5.56
N ILE A 37 -7.35 -3.89 4.83
CA ILE A 37 -8.72 -4.10 5.28
C ILE A 37 -8.78 -5.47 5.97
N ASP A 38 -9.09 -5.47 7.26
CA ASP A 38 -9.39 -6.70 8.00
C ASP A 38 -10.88 -6.98 7.87
N SER A 39 -11.24 -7.77 6.85
CA SER A 39 -12.62 -8.20 6.58
C SER A 39 -12.62 -9.67 6.17
N PRO A 40 -13.55 -10.50 6.69
CA PRO A 40 -13.70 -11.89 6.29
C PRO A 40 -14.23 -12.04 4.86
N GLU A 41 -14.91 -11.03 4.34
CA GLU A 41 -15.47 -11.00 2.99
C GLU A 41 -14.82 -9.89 2.16
N PRO A 42 -14.63 -10.11 0.84
CA PRO A 42 -14.08 -9.10 -0.06
C PRO A 42 -15.04 -7.92 -0.15
N VAL A 43 -14.55 -6.76 0.21
CA VAL A 43 -15.31 -5.51 0.26
C VAL A 43 -15.35 -4.91 -1.14
N ARG A 44 -16.53 -4.55 -1.62
CA ARG A 44 -16.69 -3.86 -2.92
C ARG A 44 -16.55 -2.36 -2.73
N GLU A 45 -15.98 -1.67 -3.71
CA GLU A 45 -15.89 -0.19 -3.71
C GLU A 45 -17.28 0.46 -3.59
N GLU A 46 -18.31 -0.18 -4.13
CA GLU A 46 -19.70 0.29 -4.12
C GLU A 46 -20.30 0.36 -2.70
N GLU A 47 -19.79 -0.45 -1.79
CA GLU A 47 -20.23 -0.53 -0.39
C GLU A 47 -19.43 0.44 0.50
N LEU A 48 -18.36 1.03 -0.03
CA LEU A 48 -17.46 1.91 0.69
C LEU A 48 -17.68 3.36 0.33
N THR A 49 -17.78 4.20 1.35
CA THR A 49 -17.69 5.64 1.16
C THR A 49 -16.21 6.04 1.16
N LEU A 50 -15.60 6.04 -0.02
CA LEU A 50 -14.22 6.46 -0.25
C LEU A 50 -14.17 7.91 -0.75
N GLY A 51 -13.15 8.66 -0.31
CA GLY A 51 -12.85 9.98 -0.88
C GLY A 51 -12.05 9.84 -2.17
N SER A 52 -12.00 10.89 -2.99
CA SER A 52 -11.22 10.92 -4.24
C SER A 52 -9.72 10.65 -4.03
N ASP A 53 -9.23 10.97 -2.83
CA ASP A 53 -7.85 10.76 -2.39
C ASP A 53 -7.57 9.35 -1.84
N VAL A 54 -8.57 8.46 -1.93
CA VAL A 54 -8.52 7.09 -1.42
C VAL A 54 -8.80 6.11 -2.57
N ARG A 55 -8.02 5.04 -2.65
CA ARG A 55 -8.21 4.00 -3.67
C ARG A 55 -8.18 2.62 -3.05
N LEU A 56 -9.16 1.79 -3.39
CA LEU A 56 -9.13 0.37 -3.10
C LEU A 56 -8.25 -0.35 -4.13
N VAL A 57 -7.33 -1.18 -3.64
CA VAL A 57 -6.53 -2.05 -4.48
C VAL A 57 -6.42 -3.43 -3.84
N GLU A 58 -6.05 -4.40 -4.64
CA GLU A 58 -5.87 -5.78 -4.21
C GLU A 58 -4.40 -6.19 -4.42
N ASP A 59 -3.83 -6.86 -3.42
CA ASP A 59 -2.51 -7.45 -3.50
C ASP A 59 -2.57 -8.79 -4.27
N TYR A 60 -1.43 -9.29 -4.77
CA TYR A 60 -1.35 -10.55 -5.53
C TYR A 60 -1.87 -11.79 -4.77
N LYS A 61 -1.99 -11.71 -3.44
CA LYS A 61 -2.58 -12.76 -2.59
C LYS A 61 -4.10 -12.68 -2.44
N GLY A 62 -4.77 -11.73 -3.10
CA GLY A 62 -6.20 -11.47 -2.94
C GLY A 62 -6.56 -10.70 -1.67
N ASN A 63 -5.56 -10.12 -0.98
CA ASN A 63 -5.79 -9.30 0.21
C ASN A 63 -6.08 -7.86 -0.24
N GLN A 64 -7.17 -7.28 0.25
CA GLN A 64 -7.57 -5.92 -0.09
C GLN A 64 -6.93 -4.88 0.83
N LEU A 65 -6.58 -3.74 0.25
CA LEU A 65 -5.96 -2.63 0.95
C LEU A 65 -6.40 -1.29 0.36
N LEU A 66 -6.36 -0.26 1.19
CA LEU A 66 -6.65 1.11 0.79
C LEU A 66 -5.36 1.92 0.72
N LEU A 67 -5.21 2.65 -0.38
CA LEU A 67 -4.19 3.68 -0.58
C LEU A 67 -4.78 5.04 -0.25
N PHE A 68 -4.03 5.88 0.45
CA PHE A 68 -4.46 7.23 0.84
C PHE A 68 -3.39 8.25 0.48
N ALA A 69 -3.81 9.39 -0.06
CA ALA A 69 -2.91 10.51 -0.31
C ALA A 69 -2.50 11.23 0.99
N THR A 70 -3.39 11.28 1.99
CA THR A 70 -3.16 11.99 3.25
C THR A 70 -3.58 11.17 4.47
N ALA A 71 -2.96 11.45 5.63
CA ALA A 71 -3.34 10.81 6.90
C ALA A 71 -4.75 11.20 7.38
N TRP A 72 -5.22 12.40 7.03
CA TRP A 72 -6.58 12.84 7.35
C TRP A 72 -7.64 11.96 6.67
N SER A 73 -7.40 11.59 5.41
CA SER A 73 -8.27 10.68 4.65
C SER A 73 -8.44 9.32 5.32
N ILE A 74 -7.46 8.85 6.09
CA ILE A 74 -7.54 7.59 6.84
C ILE A 74 -8.63 7.69 7.92
N ASN A 75 -8.55 8.71 8.77
CA ASN A 75 -9.52 8.93 9.85
C ASN A 75 -10.92 9.17 9.29
N TRP A 76 -11.03 10.02 8.26
CA TRP A 76 -12.31 10.30 7.61
C TRP A 76 -12.97 9.04 7.04
N THR A 77 -12.17 8.16 6.42
CA THR A 77 -12.66 6.88 5.86
C THR A 77 -13.09 5.93 6.97
N ALA A 78 -12.33 5.84 8.07
CA ALA A 78 -12.68 5.02 9.23
C ALA A 78 -13.98 5.52 9.93
N GLU A 79 -14.18 6.83 10.01
CA GLU A 79 -15.40 7.43 10.59
C GLU A 79 -16.64 7.20 9.74
N ARG A 80 -16.50 7.30 8.42
CA ARG A 80 -17.57 7.07 7.44
C ARG A 80 -17.95 5.60 7.34
N ASN A 81 -16.96 4.72 7.41
CA ASN A 81 -17.13 3.29 7.25
C ASN A 81 -16.90 2.59 8.60
N LYS A 82 -17.82 2.81 9.56
CA LYS A 82 -17.70 2.28 10.94
C LYS A 82 -17.64 0.75 11.06
N GLY A 83 -17.96 0.03 9.99
CA GLY A 83 -17.82 -1.43 9.91
C GLY A 83 -16.49 -1.91 9.34
N LEU A 84 -15.63 -0.99 8.90
CA LEU A 84 -14.38 -1.32 8.23
C LEU A 84 -13.20 -1.22 9.20
N THR A 85 -12.48 -2.33 9.37
CA THR A 85 -11.30 -2.40 10.24
C THR A 85 -10.05 -2.17 9.40
N LEU A 86 -9.35 -1.06 9.68
CA LEU A 86 -8.08 -0.72 9.03
C LEU A 86 -6.90 -1.15 9.91
N LEU A 87 -6.03 -2.01 9.39
CA LEU A 87 -4.81 -2.41 10.10
C LEU A 87 -3.67 -1.45 9.78
N GLU A 88 -2.96 -1.00 10.82
CA GLU A 88 -1.71 -0.26 10.67
C GLU A 88 -0.56 -1.19 10.28
N PHE A 89 0.44 -0.61 9.60
CA PHE A 89 1.67 -1.31 9.23
C PHE A 89 2.33 -1.92 10.48
N GLY A 90 2.33 -3.26 10.54
CA GLY A 90 2.87 -4.04 11.66
C GLY A 90 1.89 -5.03 12.30
N GLY A 91 0.58 -4.90 12.05
CA GLY A 91 -0.44 -5.80 12.63
C GLY A 91 -0.84 -7.02 11.77
N GLY A 92 -0.58 -6.98 10.46
CA GLY A 92 -1.07 -7.98 9.50
C GLY A 92 -0.17 -9.21 9.27
N LEU A 93 1.03 -9.25 9.85
CA LEU A 93 1.88 -10.45 9.81
C LEU A 93 1.55 -11.35 11.01
N ARG A 94 0.32 -11.88 11.04
CA ARG A 94 0.11 -13.14 11.76
C ARG A 94 0.78 -14.24 10.97
N GLN A 95 1.93 -14.65 11.52
CA GLN A 95 2.77 -15.79 11.17
C GLN A 95 2.07 -16.87 10.33
N ALA A 96 2.64 -17.14 9.17
CA ALA A 96 2.58 -18.43 8.50
C ALA A 96 3.99 -18.76 8.01
#